data_AF-A0A950LSY8-F1
#
_entry.id   AF-A0A950LSY8-F1
#
_cell.length_a   1.000
_cell.length_b   1.000
_cell.length_c   1.000
_cell.angle_alpha   90.00
_cell.angle_beta   90.00
_cell.angle_gamma   90.00
#
_symmetry.space_group_name_H-M   'P 1'
#
loop_
_entity.id
_entity.type
_entity.pdbx_description
1 polymer ?
#
loop_
_entity_poly.entity_id
_entity_poly.type
_entity_poly.pdbx_seq_one_letter_code
_entity_poly.pdbx_strand_id
1 'polypeptide(L)' 'GVGTTVEEAERLLILKTLQATGNNKTRAAEILGISLKTLHNKLKEYGSAQADAAVGKDE' A
#
# COMPACT_ATOMS: atom_id res chain seq x y z
N GLY A 1 -12.38 -12.35 12.58
CA GLY A 1 -11.27 -13.22 13.03
C GLY A 1 -10.02 -12.39 13.21
N VAL A 2 -9.06 -12.86 14.01
CA VAL A 2 -7.82 -12.14 14.35
C VAL A 2 -7.06 -11.69 13.10
N GLY A 3 -6.99 -10.37 12.90
CA GLY A 3 -5.88 -9.66 12.26
C GLY A 3 -5.88 -9.59 10.73
N THR A 4 -6.03 -8.38 10.19
CA THR A 4 -5.44 -8.01 8.90
C THR A 4 -3.92 -8.29 8.96
N THR A 5 -3.34 -8.86 7.91
CA THR A 5 -1.89 -9.08 7.86
C THR A 5 -1.15 -7.75 7.99
N VAL A 6 0.06 -7.77 8.52
CA VAL A 6 0.90 -6.55 8.60
C VAL A 6 1.08 -5.94 7.22
N GLU A 7 1.20 -6.79 6.19
CA GLU A 7 1.31 -6.37 4.79
C GLU A 7 0.06 -5.63 4.30
N GLU A 8 -1.13 -6.12 4.60
CA GLU A 8 -2.38 -5.47 4.20
C GLU A 8 -2.61 -4.18 5.01
N ALA A 9 -2.22 -4.14 6.28
CA ALA A 9 -2.25 -2.91 7.07
C ALA A 9 -1.28 -1.86 6.53
N GLU A 10 -0.05 -2.26 6.15
CA GLU A 10 0.94 -1.40 5.51
C GLU A 10 0.43 -0.88 4.15
N ARG A 11 -0.15 -1.76 3.34
CA ARG A 11 -0.77 -1.40 2.05
C ARG A 11 -1.86 -0.35 2.22
N LEU A 12 -2.80 -0.58 3.13
CA LEU A 12 -3.88 0.36 3.41
C LEU A 12 -3.34 1.72 3.89
N LEU A 13 -2.30 1.72 4.72
CA LEU A 13 -1.66 2.94 5.21
C LEU A 13 -1.00 3.72 4.07
N ILE A 14 -0.28 3.05 3.17
CA ILE A 14 0.35 3.65 1.99
C ILE A 14 -0.71 4.28 1.07
N LEU A 15 -1.77 3.54 0.76
CA LEU A 15 -2.84 4.00 -0.13
C LEU A 15 -3.61 5.19 0.46
N LYS A 16 -3.95 5.14 1.75
CA LYS A 16 -4.61 6.27 2.44
C LYS A 16 -3.74 7.52 2.45
N THR A 17 -2.43 7.35 2.67
CA THR A 17 -1.50 8.48 2.67
C THR A 17 -1.39 9.10 1.28
N LEU A 18 -1.30 8.28 0.23
CA LEU A 18 -1.31 8.77 -1.16
C LEU A 18 -2.60 9.52 -1.50
N GLN A 19 -3.76 9.04 -1.07
CA GLN A 19 -5.01 9.76 -1.26
C GLN A 19 -5.01 11.10 -0.52
N ALA A 20 -4.56 11.12 0.73
CA ALA A 20 -4.46 12.34 1.53
C ALA A 20 -3.47 13.37 0.95
N THR A 21 -2.45 12.94 0.22
CA THR A 21 -1.49 13.82 -0.46
C THR A 21 -1.81 14.10 -1.92
N GLY A 22 -2.95 13.64 -2.44
CA GLY A 22 -3.33 13.83 -3.84
C GLY A 22 -2.41 13.10 -4.82
N ASN A 23 -1.99 11.87 -4.50
CA ASN A 23 -1.03 11.04 -5.23
C ASN A 23 0.40 11.62 -5.31
N ASN A 24 0.74 12.59 -4.46
CA ASN A 24 2.10 13.06 -4.33
C ASN A 24 2.95 12.03 -3.56
N LYS A 25 3.72 11.23 -4.32
CA LYS A 25 4.55 10.13 -3.81
C LYS A 25 5.69 10.62 -2.90
N THR A 26 6.32 11.75 -3.23
CA THR A 26 7.38 12.33 -2.39
C THR A 26 6.83 12.69 -1.01
N ARG A 27 5.72 13.43 -0.99
CA ARG A 27 5.07 13.83 0.27
C ARG A 27 4.51 12.64 1.05
N ALA A 28 3.99 11.63 0.37
CA ALA A 28 3.53 10.41 1.03
C ALA A 28 4.68 9.63 1.69
N ALA A 29 5.83 9.52 1.00
CA ALA A 29 7.02 8.88 1.55
C ALA A 29 7.55 9.61 2.79
N GLU A 30 7.57 10.95 2.76
CA GLU A 30 7.92 11.79 3.91
C GLU A 30 6.99 11.57 5.11
N ILE A 31 5.67 11.54 4.89
CA ILE A 31 4.68 11.30 5.95
C ILE A 31 4.81 9.89 6.53
N LEU A 32 5.10 8.90 5.70
CA LEU A 32 5.29 7.51 6.11
C LEU A 32 6.67 7.24 6.72
N GLY A 33 7.60 8.20 6.66
CA GLY A 33 8.97 8.04 7.17
C GLY A 33 9.80 7.01 6.40
N ILE A 34 9.47 6.77 5.12
CA ILE A 34 10.19 5.82 4.26
C ILE A 34 10.84 6.54 3.08
N SER A 35 11.83 5.90 2.47
CA SER A 35 12.41 6.43 1.23
C SER A 35 11.39 6.36 0.08
N LEU A 36 11.48 7.29 -0.88
CA LEU A 36 10.68 7.25 -2.10
C LEU A 36 10.89 5.94 -2.89
N LYS A 37 12.12 5.38 -2.85
CA LYS A 37 12.44 4.07 -3.43
C LYS A 37 11.64 2.94 -2.77
N THR A 38 11.54 2.96 -1.44
CA THR A 38 10.74 1.99 -0.68
C THR A 38 9.27 2.11 -1.06
N LEU A 39 8.72 3.32 -1.12
CA LEU A 39 7.34 3.56 -1.54
C LEU A 39 7.09 3.01 -2.97
N HIS A 40 8.00 3.26 -3.92
CA HIS A 40 7.89 2.73 -5.28
C HIS A 40 7.93 1.20 -5.32
N ASN A 41 8.83 0.58 -4.57
CA ASN A 41 8.92 -0.88 -4.49
C ASN A 41 7.61 -1.46 -3.94
N LYS A 42 7.09 -0.91 -2.83
CA LYS A 42 5.82 -1.34 -2.23
C LYS A 42 4.64 -1.19 -3.19
N LEU A 43 4.54 -0.07 -3.89
CA LEU A 43 3.49 0.12 -4.91
C LEU A 43 3.61 -0.86 -6.07
N LYS A 44 4.83 -1.22 -6.48
CA LYS A 44 5.06 -2.24 -7.51
C LYS A 44 4.63 -3.63 -7.01
N GLU A 45 5.05 -4.00 -5.79
CA GLU A 45 4.65 -5.25 -5.15
C GLU A 45 3.13 -5.35 -5.04
N TYR A 46 2.45 -4.27 -4.64
CA TYR A 46 0.99 -4.24 -4.54
C TYR A 46 0.27 -4.29 -5.88
N GLY A 47 0.82 -3.67 -6.93
CA GLY A 47 0.29 -3.75 -8.29
C GLY A 47 0.43 -5.15 -8.88
N SER A 48 1.52 -5.86 -8.55
CA SER A 48 1.71 -7.26 -8.92
C SER A 48 0.87 -8.21 -8.06
N ALA A 49 0.73 -7.96 -6.76
CA ALA A 49 -0.07 -8.77 -5.84
C ALA A 49 -1.59 -8.61 -6.03
N GLN A 50 -2.05 -7.47 -6.57
CA GLN A 50 -3.49 -7.26 -6.85
C GLN A 50 -3.99 -8.16 -8.00
N ALA A 51 -3.10 -8.65 -8.86
CA ALA A 51 -3.43 -9.66 -9.87
C ALA A 51 -3.64 -11.06 -9.25
N ASP A 52 -3.08 -11.31 -8.06
CA ASP A 52 -3.12 -12.61 -7.39
C ASP A 52 -4.26 -12.67 -6.33
N ALA A 53 -4.52 -11.56 -5.64
CA ALA A 53 -5.49 -11.48 -4.53
C ALA A 53 -6.96 -11.27 -4.94
N ALA A 54 -7.27 -11.07 -6.23
CA ALA A 54 -8.65 -10.91 -6.72
C ALA A 54 -9.43 -12.24 -6.81
N VAL A 55 -8.76 -13.39 -6.62
CA VAL A 55 -9.37 -14.71 -6.40
C VAL A 55 -9.50 -14.93 -4.90
N GLY A 56 -10.65 -14.58 -4.31
CA GLY A 56 -10.88 -14.84 -2.88
C GLY A 56 -11.84 -13.92 -2.13
N LYS A 57 -12.74 -13.22 -2.84
CA LYS A 57 -13.87 -12.52 -2.20
C LYS A 57 -15.18 -12.86 -2.92
N ASP A 58 -15.53 -14.14 -2.90
CA ASP A 58 -16.88 -14.62 -3.08
C ASP A 58 -17.15 -15.64 -1.96
N GLU A 59 -17.71 -15.15 -0.86
CA GLU A 59 -18.56 -15.95 0.05
C GLU A 59 -19.96 -15.32 0.03
#